data_AF-A0A2V8IBK0-F1
#
_entry.id   AF-A0A2V8IBK0-F1
#
_cell.length_a   1.000
_cell.length_b   1.000
_cell.length_c   1.000
_cell.angle_alpha   90.00
_cell.angle_beta   90.00
_cell.angle_gamma   90.00
#
_symmetry.space_group_name_H-M   'P 1'
#
loop_
_entity.id
_entity.type
_entity.pdbx_description
1 polymer ?
#
loop_
_entity_poly.entity_id
_entity_poly.type
_entity_poly.pdbx_seq_one_letter_code
_entity_poly.pdbx_strand_id
1 'polypeptide(L)'
;MDAGFTCPNRDGTVAVGGCAYCNNNSFRPPSAIKTDPIRDQVKFIIYFQPFSNTYAETEYLRRLYRDAIDHPEVVGLAIGTRPDCVDEENIRMIGEFAERTHVSLEFGVESIYDD
;
A
#
# COMPACT_ATOMS: atom_id res chain seq x y z
N MET A 1 4.66 -4.78 -3.70
CA MET A 1 3.65 -5.81 -4.01
C MET A 1 2.46 -5.16 -4.71
N ASP A 2 1.80 -5.86 -5.63
CA ASP A 2 0.42 -5.51 -6.03
C ASP A 2 -0.50 -6.41 -5.25
N ALA A 3 -1.43 -5.85 -4.52
CA ALA A 3 -2.48 -6.62 -3.90
C ALA A 3 -3.77 -6.64 -4.74
N GLY A 4 -3.74 -6.07 -5.96
CA GLY A 4 -4.89 -6.05 -6.86
C GLY A 4 -5.96 -5.05 -6.45
N PHE A 5 -5.61 -4.06 -5.63
CA PHE A 5 -6.52 -3.01 -5.19
C PHE A 5 -6.91 -2.05 -6.33
N THR A 6 -7.92 -1.24 -6.08
CA THR A 6 -8.34 -0.11 -6.92
C THR A 6 -8.51 1.12 -6.03
N CYS A 7 -9.11 2.19 -6.56
CA CYS A 7 -9.54 3.34 -5.75
C CYS A 7 -10.85 3.94 -6.28
N PRO A 8 -11.58 4.71 -5.45
CA PRO A 8 -12.86 5.34 -5.81
C PRO A 8 -12.82 6.23 -7.06
N ASN A 9 -11.66 6.81 -7.36
CA ASN A 9 -11.48 7.68 -8.52
C ASN A 9 -11.27 6.89 -9.82
N ARG A 10 -11.07 5.57 -9.73
CA ARG A 10 -10.79 4.68 -10.86
C ARG A 10 -11.90 3.66 -11.10
N ASP A 11 -12.55 3.18 -10.03
CA ASP A 11 -13.69 2.26 -10.13
C ASP A 11 -15.01 2.96 -10.50
N GLY A 12 -15.06 4.29 -10.41
CA GLY A 12 -16.24 5.10 -10.76
C GLY A 12 -17.09 5.53 -9.57
N THR A 13 -16.72 5.19 -8.33
CA THR A 13 -17.52 5.54 -7.15
C THR A 13 -17.49 7.04 -6.83
N VAL A 14 -16.35 7.71 -7.03
CA VAL A 14 -16.19 9.16 -6.81
C VAL A 14 -15.86 9.90 -8.11
N ALA A 15 -15.00 9.33 -8.95
CA ALA A 15 -14.62 9.89 -10.24
C ALA A 15 -14.32 8.76 -11.24
N VAL A 16 -14.16 9.10 -12.52
CA VAL A 16 -13.81 8.15 -13.59
C VAL A 16 -12.45 8.50 -14.19
N GLY A 17 -11.65 7.47 -14.51
CA GLY A 17 -10.37 7.63 -15.21
C GLY A 17 -9.11 7.75 -14.32
N GLY A 18 -9.26 7.90 -13.00
CA GLY A 18 -8.15 8.05 -12.06
C GLY A 18 -7.65 9.50 -11.92
N CYS A 19 -6.72 9.74 -10.98
CA CYS A 19 -6.16 11.07 -10.75
C CYS A 19 -5.18 11.48 -11.86
N ALA A 20 -5.13 12.77 -12.21
CA ALA A 20 -4.20 13.30 -13.22
C ALA A 20 -2.71 13.02 -12.90
N TYR A 21 -2.37 12.95 -11.61
CA TYR A 21 -1.03 12.66 -11.10
C TYR A 21 -0.72 11.15 -11.00
N CYS A 22 -1.74 10.30 -11.10
CA CYS A 22 -1.60 8.86 -10.88
C CYS A 22 -1.28 8.14 -12.19
N ASN A 23 0.01 7.92 -12.47
CA ASN A 23 0.44 7.02 -13.55
C ASN A 23 0.97 5.70 -12.99
N ASN A 24 0.06 4.75 -12.76
CA ASN A 24 0.42 3.46 -12.18
C ASN A 24 1.34 2.60 -13.09
N ASN A 25 1.33 2.86 -14.40
CA ASN A 25 2.26 2.20 -15.33
C ASN A 25 3.70 2.70 -15.16
N SER A 26 3.93 3.87 -14.57
CA SER A 26 5.26 4.40 -14.27
C SER A 26 5.79 3.93 -12.91
N PHE A 27 4.91 3.52 -12.00
CA PHE A 27 5.28 3.01 -10.68
C PHE A 27 5.87 1.60 -10.72
N ARG A 28 5.70 0.88 -11.83
CA ARG A 28 6.31 -0.43 -12.08
C ARG A 28 7.14 -0.38 -13.35
N PRO A 29 8.47 -0.20 -13.27
CA PRO A 29 9.29 -0.41 -14.45
C PRO A 29 9.14 -1.88 -14.92
N PRO A 30 9.10 -2.16 -16.24
CA PRO A 30 9.08 -3.53 -16.76
C PRO A 30 10.25 -4.40 -16.25
N SER A 31 11.33 -3.74 -15.83
CA SER A 31 12.53 -4.32 -15.24
C SER A 31 12.50 -4.47 -13.71
N ALA A 32 11.36 -4.24 -13.04
CA ALA A 32 11.22 -4.39 -11.58
C ALA A 32 11.45 -5.83 -11.07
N ILE A 33 11.76 -6.78 -11.95
CA ILE A 33 12.36 -8.06 -11.61
C ILE A 33 13.88 -7.91 -11.76
N LYS A 34 14.54 -7.31 -10.76
CA LYS A 34 15.98 -7.50 -10.60
C LYS A 34 16.20 -8.63 -9.60
N THR A 35 16.63 -9.77 -10.12
CA THR A 35 17.21 -10.86 -9.33
C THR A 35 18.67 -10.51 -9.01
N ASP A 36 18.91 -9.46 -8.24
CA ASP A 36 20.20 -9.38 -7.56
C ASP A 36 20.31 -10.63 -6.67
N PRO A 37 21.48 -11.31 -6.62
CA PRO A 37 21.61 -12.49 -5.78
C PRO A 37 21.31 -12.10 -4.33
N ILE A 38 20.23 -12.69 -3.80
CA ILE A 38 19.59 -12.39 -2.50
C ILE A 38 20.54 -12.50 -1.28
N ARG A 39 21.76 -12.99 -1.50
CA ARG A 39 22.74 -13.34 -0.45
C ARG A 39 23.16 -12.18 0.45
N ASP A 40 23.03 -10.93 0.00
CA ASP A 40 23.37 -9.74 0.79
C ASP A 40 22.15 -8.90 1.22
N GLN A 41 20.92 -9.29 0.83
CA GLN A 41 19.70 -8.61 1.28
C GLN A 41 19.20 -9.30 2.56
N VAL A 42 19.54 -8.71 3.71
CA VAL A 42 19.33 -9.35 5.01
C VAL A 42 17.86 -9.42 5.44
N LYS A 43 17.05 -8.41 5.10
CA LYS A 43 15.67 -8.21 5.58
C LYS A 43 14.88 -7.32 4.62
N PHE A 44 13.57 -7.57 4.48
CA PHE A 44 12.69 -6.89 3.52
C PHE A 44 11.59 -6.07 4.20
N ILE A 45 11.19 -4.97 3.57
CA ILE A 45 9.93 -4.28 3.87
C ILE A 45 8.99 -4.52 2.69
N ILE A 46 7.78 -5.01 2.98
CA ILE A 46 6.77 -5.19 1.94
C ILE A 46 6.06 -3.86 1.71
N TYR A 47 6.26 -3.29 0.53
CA TYR A 47 5.62 -2.05 0.12
C TYR A 47 4.34 -2.29 -0.69
N PHE A 48 3.20 -1.97 -0.10
CA PHE A 48 1.91 -1.86 -0.74
C PHE A 48 1.78 -0.45 -1.33
N GLN A 49 2.23 -0.31 -2.57
CA GLN A 49 2.36 0.99 -3.25
C GLN A 49 1.16 1.34 -4.16
N PRO A 50 0.67 0.46 -5.05
CA PRO A 50 -0.28 0.89 -6.07
C PRO A 50 -1.66 1.13 -5.46
N PHE A 51 -2.37 2.14 -5.98
CA PHE A 51 -3.75 2.46 -5.62
C PHE A 51 -3.95 2.84 -4.13
N SER A 52 -5.13 2.55 -3.57
CA SER A 52 -5.46 2.82 -2.18
C SER A 52 -5.43 1.51 -1.40
N ASN A 53 -4.32 1.23 -0.71
CA ASN A 53 -4.11 -0.06 -0.05
C ASN A 53 -4.91 -0.24 1.25
N THR A 54 -5.81 0.69 1.56
CA THR A 54 -6.81 0.60 2.63
C THR A 54 -8.25 0.61 2.10
N TYR A 55 -8.43 0.58 0.78
CA TYR A 55 -9.75 0.56 0.14
C TYR A 55 -10.25 -0.88 -0.05
N ALA A 56 -10.54 -1.54 1.06
CA ALA A 56 -11.19 -2.85 1.14
C ALA A 56 -11.73 -3.08 2.57
N GLU A 57 -12.51 -4.15 2.76
CA GLU A 57 -12.95 -4.57 4.10
C GLU A 57 -11.77 -4.78 5.05
N THR A 58 -11.84 -4.23 6.26
CA THR A 58 -10.76 -4.24 7.27
C THR A 58 -10.23 -5.65 7.54
N GLU A 59 -11.12 -6.64 7.61
CA GLU A 59 -10.71 -8.03 7.87
C GLU A 59 -9.93 -8.66 6.71
N TYR A 60 -10.26 -8.27 5.47
CA TYR A 60 -9.48 -8.68 4.30
C TYR A 60 -8.07 -8.08 4.36
N LEU A 61 -7.96 -6.78 4.68
CA LEU A 61 -6.68 -6.08 4.83
C LEU A 61 -5.83 -6.70 5.95
N ARG A 62 -6.44 -7.01 7.10
CA ARG A 62 -5.77 -7.67 8.23
C ARG A 62 -5.12 -8.99 7.81
N ARG A 63 -5.84 -9.84 7.07
CA ARG A 63 -5.30 -11.11 6.58
C ARG A 63 -4.13 -10.87 5.62
N LEU A 64 -4.30 -9.95 4.68
CA LEU A 64 -3.25 -9.63 3.69
C LEU A 64 -1.97 -9.12 4.34
N TYR A 65 -2.07 -8.19 5.31
CA TYR A 65 -0.91 -7.63 6.00
C TYR A 65 -0.24 -8.67 6.91
N ARG A 66 -1.03 -9.54 7.53
CA ARG A 66 -0.52 -10.67 8.32
C ARG A 66 0.28 -11.64 7.45
N ASP A 67 -0.28 -12.06 6.33
CA ASP A 67 0.40 -12.97 5.39
C ASP A 67 1.73 -12.37 4.90
N ALA A 68 1.79 -11.05 4.72
CA ALA A 68 3.01 -10.35 4.34
C ALA A 68 4.07 -10.29 5.45
N ILE A 69 3.66 -9.98 6.69
CA ILE A 69 4.61 -9.80 7.81
C ILE A 69 5.08 -11.11 8.45
N ASP A 70 4.31 -12.19 8.33
CA ASP A 70 4.66 -13.49 8.91
C ASP A 70 5.80 -14.21 8.14
N HIS A 71 6.24 -13.66 7.00
CA HIS A 71 7.41 -14.18 6.29
C HIS A 71 8.71 -13.92 7.07
N PRO A 72 9.56 -14.92 7.33
CA PRO A 72 10.73 -14.79 8.23
C PRO A 72 11.74 -13.69 7.87
N GLU A 73 11.82 -13.33 6.59
CA GLU A 73 12.74 -12.31 6.08
C GLU A 73 12.09 -10.91 6.01
N VAL A 74 10.78 -10.78 6.28
CA VAL A 74 10.07 -9.50 6.28
C VAL A 74 10.12 -8.88 7.67
N VAL A 75 10.47 -7.59 7.74
CA VAL A 75 10.63 -6.84 8.98
C VAL A 75 9.82 -5.57 9.06
N GLY A 76 8.92 -5.36 8.09
CA GLY A 76 8.00 -4.25 8.15
C GLY A 76 7.10 -4.16 6.94
N LEU A 77 6.14 -3.26 7.06
CA LEU A 77 5.19 -2.90 6.02
C LEU A 77 5.35 -1.42 5.67
N ALA A 78 5.25 -1.09 4.39
CA ALA A 78 4.97 0.26 3.94
C ALA A 78 3.63 0.23 3.21
N ILE A 79 2.72 1.13 3.57
CA ILE A 79 1.34 1.15 3.08
C ILE A 79 1.07 2.54 2.50
N GLY A 80 1.00 2.63 1.18
CA GLY A 80 0.57 3.83 0.47
C GLY A 80 -0.94 3.84 0.30
N THR A 81 -1.60 4.94 0.67
CA THR A 81 -3.05 5.05 0.51
C THR A 81 -3.52 6.49 0.31
N ARG A 82 -4.80 6.63 -0.06
CA ARG A 82 -5.46 7.95 -0.13
C ARG A 82 -6.03 8.30 1.24
N PRO A 83 -5.95 9.57 1.67
CA PRO A 83 -6.44 10.00 2.98
C PRO A 83 -7.96 9.81 3.17
N ASP A 84 -8.74 9.82 2.09
CA ASP A 84 -10.19 9.59 2.12
C ASP A 84 -10.58 8.10 2.15
N CYS A 85 -9.62 7.19 2.03
CA CYS A 85 -9.84 5.74 2.04
C CYS A 85 -9.38 5.08 3.36
N VAL A 86 -9.13 5.87 4.41
CA VAL A 86 -8.65 5.38 5.71
C VAL A 86 -9.61 5.82 6.80
N ASP A 87 -10.21 4.84 7.47
CA ASP A 87 -11.09 5.07 8.63
C ASP A 87 -10.40 4.67 9.96
N GLU A 88 -11.09 4.89 11.07
CA GLU A 88 -10.58 4.53 12.39
C GLU A 88 -10.33 3.03 12.56
N GLU A 89 -11.12 2.17 11.90
CA GLU A 89 -10.97 0.73 12.03
C GLU A 89 -9.67 0.26 11.37
N ASN A 90 -9.39 0.80 10.18
CA ASN A 90 -8.13 0.61 9.47
C ASN A 90 -6.94 1.10 10.30
N ILE A 91 -7.03 2.29 10.89
CA ILE A 91 -5.94 2.83 11.75
C ILE A 91 -5.71 1.93 12.97
N ARG A 92 -6.77 1.48 13.65
CA ARG A 92 -6.64 0.56 14.80
C ARG A 92 -5.97 -0.74 14.38
N MET A 93 -6.41 -1.34 13.28
CA MET A 93 -5.85 -2.58 12.74
C MET A 93 -4.37 -2.42 12.34
N ILE A 94 -4.00 -1.34 11.66
CA ILE A 94 -2.61 -1.04 11.29
C ILE A 94 -1.76 -0.82 12.55
N GLY A 95 -2.33 -0.18 13.58
CA GLY A 95 -1.69 0.01 14.89
C GLY A 95 -1.30 -1.31 15.56
N GLU A 96 -2.15 -2.34 15.50
CA GLU A 96 -1.84 -3.69 16.02
C GLU A 96 -0.56 -4.27 15.39
N PHE A 97 -0.33 -4.00 14.10
CA PHE A 97 0.91 -4.43 13.43
C PHE A 97 2.11 -3.57 13.85
N ALA A 98 1.91 -2.25 13.97
CA ALA A 98 2.97 -1.30 14.35
C ALA A 98 3.53 -1.54 15.77
N GLU A 99 2.76 -2.16 16.67
CA GLU A 99 3.24 -2.58 17.98
C GLU A 99 4.31 -3.70 17.91
N ARG A 100 4.30 -4.48 16.83
CA ARG A 100 5.13 -5.69 16.68
C ARG A 100 6.21 -5.56 15.61
N THR A 101 6.05 -4.64 14.67
CA THR A 101 6.93 -4.49 13.51
C THR A 101 7.00 -3.03 13.06
N HIS A 102 7.95 -2.72 12.17
CA HIS A 102 7.97 -1.41 11.55
C HIS A 102 6.80 -1.27 10.56
N VAL A 103 6.01 -0.20 10.70
CA VAL A 103 4.97 0.14 9.74
C VAL A 103 5.11 1.60 9.33
N SER A 104 5.21 1.85 8.03
CA SER A 104 5.11 3.17 7.42
C SER A 104 3.74 3.33 6.76
N LEU A 105 2.98 4.34 7.15
CA LEU A 105 1.71 4.70 6.50
C LEU A 105 1.89 6.02 5.74
N GLU A 106 1.71 5.97 4.42
CA GLU A 106 1.96 7.07 3.51
C GLU A 106 0.66 7.56 2.88
N PHE A 107 0.40 8.86 2.99
CA PHE A 107 -0.80 9.49 2.41
C PHE A 107 -0.46 10.24 1.13
N GLY A 108 -1.10 9.85 0.03
CA GLY A 108 -1.07 10.62 -1.22
C GLY A 108 -1.92 11.88 -1.10
N VAL A 109 -1.29 13.01 -0.76
CA VAL A 109 -1.97 14.32 -0.65
C VAL A 109 -2.25 14.93 -2.04
N GLU A 110 -1.43 14.60 -3.03
CA GLU A 110 -1.50 15.07 -4.43
C GLU A 110 -1.27 16.59 -4.62
N SER A 111 -2.06 17.45 -3.97
CA SER A 111 -1.99 18.92 -4.06
C SER A 111 -2.43 19.59 -2.76
N ILE A 112 -1.90 20.80 -2.49
CA ILE A 112 -2.38 21.68 -1.42
C ILE A 112 -3.44 22.68 -1.90
N TYR A 113 -3.73 22.67 -3.20
CA TYR A 113 -4.69 23.54 -3.86
C TYR A 113 -5.95 22.75 -4.23
N ASP A 114 -7.12 23.36 -4.01
CA ASP A 114 -8.43 22.77 -4.31
C ASP A 114 -8.93 23.04 -5.74
N ASP A 115 -8.14 23.79 -6.53
CA ASP A 115 -8.46 24.28 -7.89
C ASP A 115 -8.01 23.34 -9.02
#